data_AF-A0A660XIE8-F1
#
_entry.id   AF-A0A660XIE8-F1
#
_cell.length_a   1.000
_cell.length_b   1.000
_cell.length_c   1.000
_cell.angle_alpha   90.00
_cell.angle_beta   90.00
_cell.angle_gamma   90.00
#
_symmetry.space_group_name_H-M   'P 1'
#
loop_
_entity.id
_entity.type
_entity.pdbx_description
1 polymer ?
#
loop_
_entity_poly.entity_id
_entity_poly.type
_entity_poly.pdbx_seq_one_letter_code
_entity_poly.pdbx_strand_id
1 'polypeptide(L)'
;MQSDLLGASVLGIKNILAITGDPPMIGTYPQSSAVFDIDSIGLTNLLTNLNRGLDLGNKPIGDPTAFFIGVGVDPNSINLDKEIQRFYWKVDAGAEFAITQPVFDPVALEQFLEKVKDFRIPFI
;
A
#
# COMPACT_ATOMS: atom_id res chain seq x y z
N MET A 1 -14.02 -2.98 -3.76
CA MET A 1 -12.54 -3.07 -3.72
C MET A 1 -12.01 -4.37 -4.34
N GLN A 2 -12.20 -5.56 -3.75
CA GLN A 2 -11.63 -6.80 -4.33
C GLN A 2 -12.13 -7.06 -5.76
N SER A 3 -13.43 -6.90 -6.02
CA SER A 3 -13.99 -7.04 -7.38
C SER A 3 -13.38 -6.06 -8.37
N ASP A 4 -13.06 -4.84 -7.92
CA ASP A 4 -12.42 -3.81 -8.76
C ASP A 4 -10.98 -4.21 -9.09
N LEU A 5 -10.24 -4.77 -8.12
CA LEU A 5 -8.90 -5.31 -8.35
C LEU A 5 -8.92 -6.49 -9.33
N LEU A 6 -9.85 -7.44 -9.17
CA LEU A 6 -9.99 -8.55 -10.12
C LEU A 6 -10.34 -8.03 -11.53
N GLY A 7 -11.26 -7.06 -11.64
CA GLY A 7 -11.57 -6.39 -12.89
C GLY A 7 -10.35 -5.69 -13.51
N ALA A 8 -9.56 -4.99 -12.71
CA ALA A 8 -8.33 -4.34 -13.15
C ALA A 8 -7.31 -5.35 -13.71
N SER A 9 -7.14 -6.50 -13.03
CA SER A 9 -6.27 -7.59 -13.51
C SER A 9 -6.73 -8.12 -14.87
N VAL A 10 -8.04 -8.33 -15.04
CA VAL A 10 -8.65 -8.80 -16.31
C VAL A 10 -8.45 -7.77 -17.43
N LEU A 11 -8.51 -6.47 -17.11
CA LEU A 11 -8.23 -5.38 -18.04
C LEU A 11 -6.73 -5.22 -18.36
N GLY A 12 -5.86 -6.05 -17.77
CA GLY A 12 -4.42 -6.02 -18.01
C GLY A 12 -3.67 -4.97 -17.20
N ILE A 13 -4.28 -4.37 -16.17
CA ILE A 13 -3.56 -3.52 -15.22
C ILE A 13 -2.62 -4.42 -14.41
N LYS A 14 -1.34 -4.03 -14.39
CA LYS A 14 -0.28 -4.79 -13.72
C LYS A 14 0.39 -4.02 -12.59
N ASN A 15 0.17 -2.73 -12.42
CA ASN A 15 0.84 -1.95 -11.39
C ASN A 15 -0.20 -1.28 -10.50
N ILE A 16 -0.07 -1.44 -9.19
CA ILE A 16 -1.00 -0.84 -8.22
C ILE A 16 -0.17 -0.06 -7.19
N LEU A 17 -0.50 1.21 -6.98
CA LEU A 17 0.03 2.01 -5.88
C LEU A 17 -0.97 1.98 -4.72
N ALA A 18 -0.61 1.31 -3.63
CA ALA A 18 -1.41 1.23 -2.41
C ALA A 18 -1.12 2.43 -1.49
N ILE A 19 -2.14 3.26 -1.30
CA ILE A 19 -2.09 4.49 -0.50
C ILE A 19 -3.27 4.50 0.46
N THR A 20 -3.01 4.85 1.73
CA THR A 20 -4.10 5.17 2.66
C THR A 20 -4.66 6.52 2.24
N GLY A 21 -5.95 6.55 1.87
CA GLY A 21 -6.63 7.83 1.61
C GLY A 21 -6.79 8.66 2.88
N ASP A 22 -7.33 9.86 2.74
CA ASP A 22 -7.63 10.69 3.89
C ASP A 22 -8.71 10.04 4.75
N PRO A 23 -8.63 10.17 6.09
CA PRO A 23 -9.69 9.70 6.97
C PRO A 23 -11.02 10.33 6.51
N PRO A 24 -12.09 9.53 6.37
CA PRO A 24 -13.37 10.08 5.96
C PRO A 24 -13.75 11.17 6.96
N MET A 25 -13.98 12.40 6.48
CA MET A 25 -14.57 13.45 7.29
C MET A 25 -15.81 12.85 7.95
N ILE A 26 -15.87 12.88 9.29
CA ILE A 26 -17.04 12.45 10.05
C ILE A 26 -18.22 13.34 9.62
N GLY A 27 -19.01 12.89 8.65
CA GLY A 27 -20.00 13.71 7.96
C GLY A 27 -21.05 12.88 7.23
N THR A 28 -22.23 12.76 7.86
CA THR A 28 -23.57 12.57 7.26
C THR A 28 -23.87 11.37 6.35
N TYR A 29 -23.18 10.23 6.49
CA TYR A 29 -23.68 8.96 5.93
C TYR A 29 -23.77 7.85 6.98
N PRO A 30 -24.93 7.66 7.65
CA PRO A 30 -25.11 6.71 8.74
C PRO A 30 -25.19 5.23 8.31
N GLN A 31 -24.99 4.92 7.02
CA GLN A 31 -25.22 3.58 6.44
C GLN A 31 -24.18 3.23 5.36
N SER A 32 -22.94 3.69 5.51
CA SER A 32 -21.81 3.03 4.85
C SER A 32 -21.36 1.93 5.81
N SER A 33 -21.73 0.68 5.52
CA SER A 33 -21.35 -0.48 6.31
C SER A 33 -19.84 -0.49 6.59
N ALA A 34 -19.48 -0.92 7.80
CA ALA A 34 -18.15 -0.93 8.41
C ALA A 34 -17.11 -1.84 7.70
N VAL A 35 -16.97 -1.71 6.38
CA VAL A 35 -16.09 -2.50 5.50
C VAL A 35 -14.91 -1.65 4.99
N PHE A 36 -14.85 -0.36 5.35
CA PHE A 36 -13.85 0.60 4.89
C PHE A 36 -12.95 1.07 6.03
N ASP A 37 -11.88 0.32 6.31
CA ASP A 37 -10.68 0.84 6.97
C ASP A 37 -9.46 -0.07 6.64
N ILE A 38 -9.36 -0.52 5.40
CA ILE A 38 -8.13 -1.17 4.93
C ILE A 38 -7.13 -0.07 4.58
N ASP A 39 -6.13 0.11 5.42
CA ASP A 39 -5.04 1.03 5.14
C ASP A 39 -4.08 0.44 4.07
N SER A 40 -3.09 1.22 3.66
CA SER A 40 -2.10 0.78 2.66
C SER A 40 -1.44 -0.55 3.00
N ILE A 41 -1.19 -0.88 4.27
CA ILE A 41 -0.59 -2.17 4.68
C ILE A 41 -1.58 -3.31 4.42
N GLY A 42 -2.84 -3.14 4.82
CA GLY A 42 -3.88 -4.14 4.57
C GLY A 42 -4.16 -4.32 3.08
N LEU A 43 -4.11 -3.24 2.28
CA LEU A 43 -4.29 -3.31 0.83
C LEU A 43 -3.13 -4.05 0.16
N THR A 44 -1.89 -3.79 0.59
CA THR A 44 -0.72 -4.55 0.12
C THR A 44 -0.87 -6.04 0.42
N ASN A 45 -1.31 -6.42 1.62
CA ASN A 45 -1.57 -7.83 1.95
C ASN A 45 -2.64 -8.45 1.05
N LEU A 46 -3.73 -7.73 0.76
CA LEU A 46 -4.74 -8.20 -0.17
C LEU A 46 -4.16 -8.43 -1.57
N LEU A 47 -3.42 -7.46 -2.12
CA LEU A 47 -2.80 -7.58 -3.44
C LEU A 47 -1.84 -8.77 -3.50
N THR A 48 -1.03 -8.96 -2.46
CA THR A 48 -0.12 -10.10 -2.33
C THR A 48 -0.87 -11.43 -2.30
N ASN A 49 -2.01 -11.52 -1.59
CA ASN A 49 -2.84 -12.72 -1.59
C ASN A 49 -3.50 -12.99 -2.94
N LEU A 50 -3.99 -11.94 -3.63
CA LEU A 50 -4.54 -12.09 -4.98
C LEU A 50 -3.47 -12.59 -5.95
N ASN A 51 -2.22 -12.12 -5.82
CA ASN A 51 -1.08 -12.63 -6.59
C ASN A 51 -0.73 -14.09 -6.26
N ARG A 52 -1.16 -14.60 -5.10
CA ARG A 52 -1.08 -16.01 -4.73
C ARG A 52 -2.34 -16.80 -5.13
N GLY A 53 -3.31 -16.17 -5.78
CA GLY A 53 -4.58 -16.81 -6.18
C GLY A 53 -5.57 -16.98 -5.03
N LEU A 54 -5.48 -16.15 -3.99
CA LEU A 54 -6.33 -16.21 -2.79
C LEU A 54 -7.11 -14.91 -2.59
N ASP A 55 -8.38 -15.02 -2.19
CA ASP A 55 -9.18 -13.88 -1.75
C ASP A 55 -8.93 -13.48 -0.29
N LEU A 56 -9.64 -12.45 0.20
CA LEU A 56 -9.59 -11.99 1.61
C LEU A 56 -9.88 -13.10 2.64
N GLY A 57 -10.68 -14.10 2.27
CA GLY A 57 -11.04 -15.24 3.11
C GLY A 57 -10.15 -16.46 2.90
N ASN A 58 -9.01 -16.32 2.21
CA ASN A 58 -8.12 -17.40 1.80
C ASN A 58 -8.78 -18.47 0.92
N LYS A 59 -9.81 -18.11 0.17
CA LYS A 59 -10.43 -18.99 -0.83
C LYS A 59 -9.74 -18.81 -2.18
N PRO A 60 -9.59 -19.90 -2.96
CA PRO A 60 -9.01 -19.80 -4.29
C PRO A 60 -9.90 -18.94 -5.21
N ILE A 61 -9.29 -18.02 -5.95
CA ILE A 61 -9.98 -17.18 -6.95
C ILE A 61 -9.85 -17.73 -8.38
N GLY A 62 -9.17 -18.86 -8.56
CA GLY A 62 -8.77 -19.37 -9.87
C GLY A 62 -7.36 -18.90 -10.21
N ASP A 63 -7.20 -18.28 -11.37
CA ASP A 63 -5.90 -17.78 -11.82
C ASP A 63 -5.42 -16.62 -10.92
N PRO A 64 -4.15 -16.63 -10.47
CA PRO A 64 -3.60 -15.55 -9.66
C PRO A 64 -3.54 -14.25 -10.45
N THR A 65 -3.65 -13.13 -9.74
CA THR A 65 -3.28 -11.83 -10.31
C THR A 65 -1.76 -11.73 -10.46
N ALA A 66 -1.29 -10.68 -11.14
CA ALA A 66 0.15 -10.42 -11.31
C ALA A 66 0.42 -8.93 -11.16
N PHE A 67 -0.03 -8.36 -10.03
CA PHE A 67 0.23 -6.97 -9.69
C PHE A 67 1.67 -6.79 -9.21
N PHE A 68 2.35 -5.80 -9.75
CA PHE A 68 3.55 -5.20 -9.20
C PHE A 68 3.12 -4.12 -8.20
N ILE A 69 3.47 -4.31 -6.92
CA ILE A 69 2.83 -3.57 -5.82
C ILE A 69 3.72 -2.43 -5.34
N GLY A 70 3.22 -1.21 -5.48
CA GLY A 70 3.85 0.01 -4.96
C GLY A 70 3.19 0.50 -3.68
N VAL A 71 3.92 1.25 -2.87
CA VAL A 71 3.39 1.94 -1.69
C VAL A 71 3.86 3.39 -1.59
N GLY A 72 3.03 4.26 -1.04
CA GLY A 72 3.43 5.63 -0.71
C GLY A 72 4.22 5.70 0.61
N VAL A 73 5.20 6.59 0.69
CA VAL A 73 5.94 6.92 1.93
C VAL A 73 6.10 8.43 2.08
N ASP A 74 6.13 8.95 3.30
CA ASP A 74 6.35 10.39 3.54
C ASP A 74 7.64 10.67 4.32
N PRO A 75 8.75 11.02 3.64
CA PRO A 75 10.00 11.41 4.30
C PRO A 75 9.86 12.64 5.21
N ASN A 76 8.83 13.48 5.01
CA ASN A 76 8.59 14.70 5.77
C ASN A 76 7.58 14.49 6.92
N SER A 77 7.23 13.23 7.23
CA SER A 77 6.25 12.91 8.28
C SER A 77 6.68 13.51 9.63
N ILE A 78 5.74 14.19 10.30
CA ILE A 78 5.91 14.72 11.66
C ILE A 78 6.32 13.61 12.64
N ASN A 79 5.84 12.39 12.41
CA ASN A 79 6.23 11.21 13.19
C ASN A 79 6.98 10.23 12.29
N LEU A 80 8.25 10.55 12.03
CA LEU A 80 9.13 9.78 11.15
C LEU A 80 9.28 8.31 11.59
N ASP A 81 9.40 8.06 12.89
CA ASP A 81 9.57 6.68 13.40
C ASP A 81 8.31 5.84 13.15
N LYS A 82 7.12 6.43 13.28
CA LYS A 82 5.87 5.76 12.90
C LYS A 82 5.80 5.51 11.40
N GLU A 83 6.26 6.45 10.58
CA GLU A 83 6.27 6.28 9.12
C GLU A 83 7.22 5.15 8.70
N ILE A 84 8.40 5.07 9.30
CA ILE A 84 9.36 3.98 9.07
C ILE A 84 8.79 2.63 9.53
N GLN A 85 8.13 2.59 10.69
CA GLN A 85 7.48 1.37 11.15
C GLN A 85 6.37 0.92 10.18
N ARG A 86 5.56 1.86 9.67
CA ARG A 86 4.54 1.54 8.67
C ARG A 86 5.17 1.10 7.35
N PHE A 87 6.27 1.71 6.95
CA PHE A 87 7.03 1.31 5.78
C PHE A 87 7.56 -0.13 5.90
N TYR A 88 8.11 -0.51 7.06
CA TYR A 88 8.48 -1.89 7.36
C TYR A 88 7.32 -2.85 7.07
N TRP A 89 6.13 -2.57 7.62
CA TRP A 89 4.96 -3.44 7.45
C TRP A 89 4.43 -3.47 6.01
N LYS A 90 4.56 -2.36 5.27
CA LYS A 90 4.24 -2.32 3.83
C LYS A 90 5.19 -3.24 3.04
N VAL A 91 6.49 -3.22 3.33
CA VAL A 91 7.48 -4.10 2.69
C VAL A 91 7.22 -5.56 3.06
N ASP A 92 7.00 -5.85 4.34
CA ASP A 92 6.69 -7.20 4.84
C ASP A 92 5.41 -7.78 4.23
N ALA A 93 4.40 -6.93 3.98
CA ALA A 93 3.17 -7.30 3.30
C ALA A 93 3.35 -7.63 1.80
N GLY A 94 4.51 -7.34 1.22
CA GLY A 94 4.85 -7.66 -0.18
C GLY A 94 4.90 -6.45 -1.12
N ALA A 95 5.10 -5.22 -0.60
CA ALA A 95 5.42 -4.10 -1.47
C ALA A 95 6.76 -4.31 -2.19
N GLU A 96 6.82 -3.94 -3.46
CA GLU A 96 7.96 -4.15 -4.36
C GLU A 96 8.62 -2.84 -4.79
N PHE A 97 7.97 -1.69 -4.59
CA PHE A 97 8.56 -0.37 -4.77
C PHE A 97 7.87 0.68 -3.88
N ALA A 98 8.55 1.78 -3.61
CA ALA A 98 8.06 2.89 -2.83
C ALA A 98 8.06 4.19 -3.65
N ILE A 99 7.04 5.02 -3.48
CA ILE A 99 7.00 6.38 -4.02
C ILE A 99 6.95 7.36 -2.86
N THR A 100 7.87 8.32 -2.85
CA THR A 100 7.86 9.37 -1.82
C THR A 100 6.76 10.40 -2.06
N GLN A 101 6.21 10.98 -1.00
CA GLN A 101 5.54 12.27 -1.08
C GLN A 101 6.54 13.32 -1.57
N PRO A 102 6.08 14.41 -2.23
CA PRO A 102 6.97 15.45 -2.73
C PRO A 102 7.98 15.92 -1.67
N VAL A 103 9.26 15.85 -2.03
CA VAL A 103 10.38 16.21 -1.16
C VAL A 103 10.78 17.65 -1.41
N PHE A 104 10.69 18.50 -0.39
CA PHE A 104 11.16 19.89 -0.43
C PHE A 104 12.40 20.12 0.46
N ASP A 105 12.73 19.15 1.31
CA ASP A 105 13.93 19.14 2.14
C ASP A 105 14.79 17.90 1.79
N PRO A 106 15.90 18.07 1.05
CA PRO A 106 16.74 16.94 0.67
C PRO A 106 17.42 16.27 1.88
N VAL A 107 17.65 17.02 2.97
CA VAL A 107 18.27 16.47 4.18
C VAL A 107 17.31 15.51 4.89
N ALA A 108 16.01 15.85 4.92
CA ALA A 108 14.98 14.96 5.46
C ALA A 108 14.89 13.65 4.66
N LEU A 109 14.98 13.72 3.33
CA LEU A 109 15.02 12.54 2.47
C LEU A 109 16.26 11.68 2.74
N GLU A 110 17.46 12.27 2.81
CA GLU A 110 18.69 11.53 3.11
C GLU A 110 18.61 10.79 4.46
N GLN A 111 18.10 11.47 5.50
CA GLN A 111 17.91 10.85 6.82
C GLN A 111 16.89 9.71 6.80
N PHE A 112 15.79 9.89 6.06
CA PHE A 112 14.79 8.83 5.88
C PHE A 112 15.40 7.62 5.19
N LEU A 113 16.06 7.83 4.03
CA LEU A 113 16.70 6.77 3.24
C LEU A 113 17.74 5.99 4.04
N GLU A 114 18.54 6.67 4.88
CA GLU A 114 19.51 6.01 5.76
C GLU A 114 18.84 5.10 6.80
N LYS A 115 17.67 5.51 7.33
CA LYS A 115 16.90 4.69 8.28
C LYS A 115 16.20 3.50 7.62
N VAL A 116 15.96 3.54 6.31
CA VAL A 116 15.26 2.49 5.54
C VAL A 116 16.19 1.74 4.57
N LYS A 117 17.51 1.95 4.64
CA LYS A 117 18.49 1.37 3.72
C LYS A 117 18.52 -0.16 3.70
N ASP A 118 18.08 -0.80 4.78
CA ASP A 118 18.05 -2.26 4.89
C ASP A 118 16.86 -2.88 4.12
N PHE A 119 15.86 -2.07 3.76
CA PHE A 119 14.77 -2.50 2.89
C PHE A 119 15.24 -2.49 1.43
N ARG A 120 15.17 -3.64 0.77
CA ARG A 120 15.75 -3.85 -0.57
C ARG A 120 14.80 -3.51 -1.72
N ILE A 121 13.84 -2.61 -1.52
CA ILE A 121 12.93 -2.18 -2.57
C ILE A 121 13.33 -0.81 -3.13
N PRO A 122 13.19 -0.56 -4.44
CA PRO A 122 13.49 0.73 -5.04
C PRO A 122 12.56 1.84 -4.52
N PHE A 123 13.12 3.03 -4.40
CA PHE A 123 12.39 4.29 -4.16
C PHE A 123 12.34 5.11 -5.45
N ILE A 124 11.19 5.73 -5.70
CA ILE A 124 10.92 6.66 -6.81
C ILE A 124 10.63 8.05 -6.22
#